data_AF-A0A522G8J1-F1
#
_entry.id   AF-A0A522G8J1-F1
#
_cell.length_a   1.000
_cell.length_b   1.000
_cell.length_c   1.000
_cell.angle_alpha   90.00
_cell.angle_beta   90.00
_cell.angle_gamma   90.00
#
_symmetry.space_group_name_H-M   'P 1'
#
loop_
_entity.id
_entity.type
_entity.pdbx_description
1 polymer ?
#
loop_
_entity_poly.entity_id
_entity_poly.type
_entity_poly.pdbx_seq_one_letter_code
_entity_poly.pdbx_strand_id
1 'polypeptide(L)'
;MIDVDPQLTQFNERLAGSRLLHAAPEAVFDAFKAAADKGGYFCGADIEAALFSRNDPQINLALAAYGENSSVVRALYEASAPKPGATASERLRDGSIKAALLALNDPRINTRLAACGDDLTMLQLVYERSPLELQDTTVAIQYDIELRHACLSNRRATRGSRWHTELLGGDVLIHSLITAKNYKALATLLANPTVGDEVLACLYNRAGVFAQAEDDIWRLFVFWTRNNPRLGEEVRDSPDGPDDGSEAIRAGIERLLNTAPATDDWARTLISILDATDPSLRPYSLEAHEFFARWLAVKPRNGSDGTNDIEDSSRYGSLSAPQRLCCRVAAVFGTPQVGTASTGSATDDWTARLSRCAHYGKDRLSKEDLDSGYNIDQEAFLIAVLCNDALLLDHDLRGHLESEYQLLPEGDWSEYNDSYWSIGATYQERCQRLQRTHPWARANAPNQAEEQIEPRDTAQHELATAVIELLKVLTNGLESLKWWMVSGLIAVILILLWRG
;
A
#
# COMPACT_ATOMS: atom_id res chain seq x y z
N MET A 1 9.55 -34.68 26.48
CA MET A 1 8.72 -33.48 26.72
C MET A 1 7.50 -33.91 27.48
N ILE A 2 7.27 -33.35 28.66
CA ILE A 2 6.01 -33.54 29.38
C ILE A 2 5.04 -32.53 28.75
N ASP A 3 3.98 -33.01 28.10
CA ASP A 3 2.92 -32.15 27.58
C ASP A 3 2.25 -31.48 28.78
N VAL A 4 2.43 -30.17 28.91
CA VAL A 4 1.75 -29.39 29.94
C VAL A 4 0.34 -29.16 29.44
N ASP A 5 -0.65 -29.50 30.27
CA ASP A 5 -2.07 -29.30 29.97
C ASP A 5 -2.33 -27.84 29.52
N PRO A 6 -2.82 -27.61 28.28
CA PRO A 6 -3.14 -26.27 27.78
C PRO A 6 -4.11 -25.50 28.68
N GLN A 7 -5.04 -26.19 29.35
CA GLN A 7 -5.98 -25.55 30.27
C GLN A 7 -5.29 -25.03 31.52
N LEU A 8 -4.30 -25.77 32.03
CA LEU A 8 -3.53 -25.35 33.19
C LEU A 8 -2.65 -24.14 32.87
N THR A 9 -2.09 -24.08 31.65
CA THR A 9 -1.33 -22.93 31.16
C THR A 9 -2.22 -21.68 31.08
N GLN A 10 -3.39 -21.79 30.44
CA GLN A 10 -4.34 -20.68 30.32
C GLN A 10 -4.88 -20.21 31.69
N PHE A 11 -5.10 -21.14 32.62
CA PHE A 11 -5.52 -20.81 33.99
C PHE A 11 -4.43 -20.01 34.74
N ASN A 12 -3.17 -20.46 34.65
CA ASN A 12 -2.05 -19.77 35.28
C ASN A 12 -1.81 -18.37 34.71
N GLU A 13 -1.96 -18.20 33.39
CA GLU A 13 -1.89 -16.89 32.72
C GLU A 13 -2.99 -15.95 33.24
N ARG A 14 -4.24 -16.42 33.33
CA ARG A 14 -5.35 -15.62 33.89
C ARG A 14 -5.14 -15.26 35.35
N LEU A 15 -4.60 -16.18 36.15
CA LEU A 15 -4.32 -15.93 37.56
C LEU A 15 -3.18 -14.92 37.75
N ALA A 16 -2.10 -15.04 36.99
CA ALA A 16 -1.00 -14.07 36.97
C ALA A 16 -1.49 -12.70 36.53
N GLY A 17 -2.29 -12.69 35.47
CA GLY A 17 -3.00 -11.53 34.96
C GLY A 17 -3.84 -10.79 36.00
N SER A 18 -4.71 -11.50 36.72
CA SER A 18 -5.54 -10.92 37.77
C SER A 18 -4.71 -10.34 38.93
N ARG A 19 -3.58 -10.96 39.28
CA ARG A 19 -2.67 -10.43 40.31
C ARG A 19 -2.07 -9.08 39.91
N LEU A 20 -1.73 -8.89 38.63
CA LEU A 20 -1.18 -7.64 38.12
C LEU A 20 -2.18 -6.48 38.20
N LEU A 21 -3.47 -6.75 37.97
CA LEU A 21 -4.52 -5.72 38.06
C LEU A 21 -4.57 -5.05 39.43
N HIS A 22 -4.16 -5.76 40.48
CA HIS A 22 -4.11 -5.27 41.86
C HIS A 22 -2.70 -4.96 42.38
N ALA A 23 -1.66 -5.21 41.57
CA ALA A 23 -0.28 -4.96 41.97
C ALA A 23 0.06 -3.46 41.95
N ALA A 24 1.06 -3.08 42.75
CA ALA A 24 1.66 -1.75 42.72
C ALA A 24 2.27 -1.47 41.33
N PRO A 25 2.27 -0.21 40.85
CA PRO A 25 2.80 0.15 39.54
C PRO A 25 4.22 -0.37 39.26
N GLU A 26 5.10 -0.33 40.27
CA GLU A 26 6.47 -0.83 40.19
C GLU A 26 6.51 -2.34 39.94
N ALA A 27 5.69 -3.08 40.68
CA ALA A 27 5.58 -4.53 40.51
C ALA A 27 4.98 -4.92 39.15
N VAL A 28 4.06 -4.11 38.60
CA VAL A 28 3.56 -4.31 37.23
C VAL A 28 4.70 -4.11 36.23
N PHE A 29 5.47 -3.03 36.36
CA PHE A 29 6.60 -2.76 35.47
C PHE A 29 7.65 -3.88 35.50
N ASP A 30 8.08 -4.29 36.68
CA ASP A 30 9.07 -5.35 36.85
C ASP A 30 8.59 -6.69 36.27
N ALA A 31 7.30 -6.99 36.40
CA ALA A 31 6.75 -8.24 35.90
C ALA A 31 6.68 -8.27 34.36
N PHE A 32 6.28 -7.16 33.72
CA PHE A 32 6.32 -7.01 32.26
C PHE A 32 7.76 -7.11 31.73
N LYS A 33 8.71 -6.43 32.37
CA LYS A 33 10.13 -6.50 32.02
C LYS A 33 10.66 -7.94 32.13
N ALA A 34 10.41 -8.61 33.25
CA ALA A 34 10.87 -9.98 33.48
C ALA A 34 10.26 -11.00 32.49
N ALA A 35 9.04 -10.75 32.00
CA ALA A 35 8.42 -11.58 30.98
C ALA A 35 9.03 -11.33 29.59
N ALA A 36 9.25 -10.06 29.25
CA ALA A 36 9.92 -9.66 28.02
C ALA A 36 11.34 -10.26 27.93
N ASP A 37 12.11 -10.22 29.03
CA ASP A 37 13.46 -10.80 29.14
C ASP A 37 13.48 -12.31 28.89
N LYS A 38 12.38 -13.01 29.23
CA LYS A 38 12.21 -14.45 29.00
C LYS A 38 11.66 -14.78 27.59
N GLY A 39 11.33 -13.76 26.79
CA GLY A 39 10.70 -13.93 25.48
C GLY A 39 9.30 -14.53 25.55
N GLY A 40 8.63 -14.42 26.69
CA GLY A 40 7.32 -15.04 26.93
C GLY A 40 6.18 -14.03 26.86
N TYR A 41 5.05 -14.49 26.33
CA TYR A 41 3.77 -13.81 26.43
C TYR A 41 3.40 -13.66 27.90
N PHE A 42 3.19 -12.43 28.38
CA PHE A 42 2.96 -12.21 29.80
C PHE A 42 1.49 -12.32 30.20
N CYS A 43 0.59 -11.68 29.45
CA CYS A 43 -0.83 -11.62 29.78
C CYS A 43 -1.71 -11.30 28.56
N GLY A 44 -2.98 -11.71 28.64
CA GLY A 44 -4.00 -11.47 27.63
C GLY A 44 -4.23 -9.99 27.26
N ALA A 45 -4.71 -9.76 26.04
CA ALA A 45 -5.07 -8.43 25.53
C ALA A 45 -6.08 -7.67 26.42
N ASP A 46 -6.98 -8.40 27.08
CA ASP A 46 -7.96 -7.91 28.06
C ASP A 46 -7.28 -7.34 29.32
N ILE A 47 -6.18 -7.95 29.74
CA ILE A 47 -5.43 -7.55 30.94
C ILE A 47 -4.64 -6.29 30.67
N GLU A 48 -3.98 -6.20 29.51
CA GLU A 48 -3.31 -4.96 29.10
C GLU A 48 -4.28 -3.78 28.99
N ALA A 49 -5.48 -4.01 28.44
CA ALA A 49 -6.52 -2.97 28.37
C ALA A 49 -7.02 -2.54 29.76
N ALA A 50 -7.17 -3.48 30.68
CA ALA A 50 -7.54 -3.20 32.06
C ALA A 50 -6.43 -2.48 32.84
N LEU A 51 -5.16 -2.84 32.63
CA LEU A 51 -4.00 -2.14 33.19
C LEU A 51 -3.89 -0.72 32.64
N PHE A 52 -4.10 -0.52 31.34
CA PHE A 52 -4.14 0.79 30.70
C PHE A 52 -5.23 1.69 31.31
N SER A 53 -6.38 1.12 31.62
CA SER A 53 -7.51 1.84 32.25
C SER A 53 -7.18 2.36 33.65
N ARG A 54 -6.13 1.86 34.32
CA ARG A 54 -5.66 2.41 35.60
C ARG A 54 -5.04 3.81 35.44
N ASN A 55 -4.64 4.19 34.23
CA ASN A 55 -4.04 5.48 33.88
C ASN A 55 -2.88 5.88 34.80
N ASP A 56 -2.09 4.88 35.24
CA ASP A 56 -0.92 5.11 36.06
C ASP A 56 0.31 5.30 35.16
N PRO A 57 1.13 6.37 35.34
CA PRO A 57 2.26 6.65 34.45
C PRO A 57 3.29 5.52 34.34
N GLN A 58 3.55 4.79 35.41
CA GLN A 58 4.56 3.72 35.41
C GLN A 58 4.00 2.44 34.78
N ILE A 59 2.71 2.16 34.97
CA ILE A 59 2.02 1.08 34.25
C ILE A 59 1.94 1.41 32.76
N ASN A 60 1.61 2.65 32.41
CA ASN A 60 1.60 3.13 31.04
C ASN A 60 2.97 2.98 30.38
N LEU A 61 4.05 3.29 31.11
CA LEU A 61 5.42 3.05 30.67
C LEU A 61 5.70 1.55 30.46
N ALA A 62 5.29 0.68 31.40
CA ALA A 62 5.45 -0.77 31.28
C ALA A 62 4.73 -1.32 30.05
N LEU A 63 3.49 -0.91 29.82
CA LEU A 63 2.67 -1.32 28.68
C LEU A 63 3.23 -0.79 27.36
N ALA A 64 3.70 0.47 27.32
CA ALA A 64 4.34 1.02 26.13
C ALA A 64 5.65 0.31 25.80
N ALA A 65 6.40 -0.08 26.84
CA ALA A 65 7.71 -0.71 26.71
C ALA A 65 7.63 -2.20 26.32
N TYR A 66 6.75 -2.95 26.98
CA TYR A 66 6.75 -4.40 27.00
C TYR A 66 5.38 -5.02 26.66
N GLY A 67 4.33 -4.20 26.49
CA GLY A 67 3.00 -4.69 26.14
C GLY A 67 2.92 -5.21 24.71
N GLU A 68 2.14 -6.25 24.51
CA GLU A 68 1.96 -6.91 23.22
C GLU A 68 0.67 -6.46 22.51
N ASN A 69 -0.32 -5.94 23.24
CA ASN A 69 -1.56 -5.47 22.66
C ASN A 69 -1.32 -4.16 21.88
N SER A 70 -1.32 -4.28 20.55
CA SER A 70 -1.13 -3.17 19.63
C SER A 70 -2.13 -2.04 19.81
N SER A 71 -3.38 -2.33 20.21
CA SER A 71 -4.40 -1.31 20.47
C SER A 71 -4.10 -0.48 21.72
N VAL A 72 -3.58 -1.12 22.79
CA VAL A 72 -3.19 -0.44 24.04
C VAL A 72 -1.97 0.43 23.81
N VAL A 73 -0.93 -0.10 23.16
CA VAL A 73 0.28 0.68 22.85
C VAL A 73 -0.04 1.85 21.92
N ARG A 74 -0.94 1.65 20.96
CA ARG A 74 -1.44 2.73 20.12
C ARG A 74 -2.16 3.80 20.95
N ALA A 75 -3.07 3.40 21.84
CA ALA A 75 -3.80 4.33 22.69
C ALA A 75 -2.87 5.11 23.62
N LEU A 76 -1.83 4.47 24.16
CA LEU A 76 -0.78 5.11 24.95
C LEU A 76 -0.01 6.15 24.13
N TYR A 77 0.35 5.81 22.90
CA TYR A 77 1.05 6.73 22.01
C TYR A 77 0.18 7.93 21.65
N GLU A 78 -1.08 7.70 21.29
CA GLU A 78 -2.05 8.76 20.96
C GLU A 78 -2.36 9.63 22.19
N ALA A 79 -2.43 9.06 23.39
CA ALA A 79 -2.61 9.80 24.63
C ALA A 79 -1.38 10.65 25.00
N SER A 80 -0.18 10.24 24.56
CA SER A 80 1.07 11.01 24.71
C SER A 80 1.30 12.04 23.59
N ALA A 81 0.46 12.06 22.56
CA ALA A 81 0.57 13.02 21.49
C ALA A 81 0.09 14.40 21.98
N PRO A 82 0.85 15.48 21.73
CA PRO A 82 0.48 16.80 22.22
C PRO A 82 -0.86 17.21 21.61
N LYS A 83 -1.82 17.57 22.47
CA LYS A 83 -3.14 18.04 22.01
C LYS A 83 -2.99 19.27 21.11
N PRO A 84 -3.80 19.41 20.04
CA PRO A 84 -3.80 20.63 19.23
C PRO A 84 -4.04 21.86 20.13
N GLY A 85 -3.08 22.79 20.14
CA GLY A 85 -3.11 23.98 21.01
C GLY A 85 -2.39 23.83 22.36
N ALA A 86 -1.75 22.70 22.66
CA ALA A 86 -0.96 22.53 23.87
C ALA A 86 0.19 23.54 23.96
N THR A 87 0.34 24.13 25.14
CA THR A 87 1.38 25.10 25.48
C THR A 87 2.77 24.45 25.44
N ALA A 88 3.84 25.26 25.29
CA ALA A 88 5.21 24.75 25.24
C ALA A 88 5.58 23.93 26.49
N SER A 89 5.04 24.24 27.67
CA SER A 89 5.28 23.45 28.89
C SER A 89 4.51 22.13 28.93
N GLU A 90 3.34 22.04 28.31
CA GLU A 90 2.59 20.78 28.19
C GLU A 90 3.28 19.82 27.21
N ARG A 91 3.84 20.35 26.11
CA ARG A 91 4.70 19.58 25.19
C ARG A 91 5.97 19.05 25.89
N LEU A 92 6.51 19.82 26.83
CA LEU A 92 7.67 19.41 27.66
C LEU A 92 7.33 18.31 28.68
N ARG A 93 6.08 18.25 29.19
CA ARG A 93 5.61 17.16 30.05
C ARG A 93 5.31 15.88 29.24
N ASP A 94 4.67 15.98 28.08
CA ASP A 94 4.44 14.82 27.20
C ASP A 94 5.73 14.28 26.57
N GLY A 95 6.72 15.15 26.35
CA GLY A 95 8.09 14.76 26.01
C GLY A 95 8.75 13.87 27.08
N SER A 96 8.25 13.84 28.33
CA SER A 96 8.88 13.04 29.40
C SER A 96 8.71 11.54 29.19
N ILE A 97 7.61 11.06 28.61
CA ILE A 97 7.42 9.63 28.35
C ILE A 97 8.27 9.21 27.16
N LYS A 98 8.28 9.97 26.06
CA LYS A 98 9.15 9.69 24.91
C LYS A 98 10.62 9.73 25.32
N ALA A 99 11.04 10.75 26.07
CA ALA A 99 12.39 10.85 26.61
C ALA A 99 12.71 9.73 27.62
N ALA A 100 11.77 9.31 28.46
CA ALA A 100 11.95 8.19 29.39
C ALA A 100 12.09 6.86 28.64
N LEU A 101 11.23 6.60 27.63
CA LEU A 101 11.33 5.41 26.79
C LEU A 101 12.65 5.37 26.02
N LEU A 102 13.11 6.50 25.50
CA LEU A 102 14.45 6.62 24.91
C LEU A 102 15.54 6.40 25.96
N ALA A 103 15.39 6.91 27.18
CA ALA A 103 16.39 6.76 28.24
C ALA A 103 16.53 5.29 28.72
N LEU A 104 15.48 4.46 28.59
CA LEU A 104 15.56 3.03 28.87
C LEU A 104 16.55 2.30 27.96
N ASN A 105 16.78 2.83 26.76
CA ASN A 105 17.66 2.26 25.72
C ASN A 105 17.40 0.76 25.46
N ASP A 106 16.14 0.36 25.58
CA ASP A 106 15.73 -1.01 25.35
C ASP A 106 15.53 -1.24 23.85
N PRO A 107 16.15 -2.29 23.26
CA PRO A 107 16.03 -2.62 21.85
C PRO A 107 14.59 -2.68 21.32
N ARG A 108 13.67 -3.32 22.05
CA ARG A 108 12.29 -3.52 21.58
C ARG A 108 11.53 -2.20 21.59
N ILE A 109 11.76 -1.39 22.61
CA ILE A 109 11.18 -0.04 22.72
C ILE A 109 11.67 0.83 21.57
N ASN A 110 12.98 0.87 21.34
CA ASN A 110 13.56 1.66 20.26
C ASN A 110 13.01 1.22 18.89
N THR A 111 12.94 -0.08 18.60
CA THR A 111 12.38 -0.59 17.33
C THR A 111 10.90 -0.25 17.17
N ARG A 112 10.11 -0.27 18.25
CA ARG A 112 8.69 0.07 18.19
C ARG A 112 8.47 1.57 18.04
N LEU A 113 9.27 2.38 18.74
CA LEU A 113 9.30 3.83 18.56
C LEU A 113 9.69 4.19 17.11
N ALA A 114 10.71 3.52 16.57
CA ALA A 114 11.14 3.67 15.19
C ALA A 114 10.02 3.36 14.19
N ALA A 115 9.30 2.24 14.36
CA ALA A 115 8.26 1.82 13.42
C ALA A 115 6.96 2.65 13.48
N CYS A 116 6.61 3.16 14.67
CA CYS A 116 5.30 3.78 14.92
C CYS A 116 5.35 5.28 15.22
N GLY A 117 6.55 5.85 15.37
CA GLY A 117 6.75 7.23 15.79
C GLY A 117 6.23 8.25 14.78
N ASP A 118 5.68 9.36 15.27
CA ASP A 118 5.31 10.53 14.46
C ASP A 118 6.24 11.73 14.67
N ASP A 119 7.09 11.67 15.70
CA ASP A 119 8.00 12.73 16.09
C ASP A 119 9.35 12.59 15.39
N LEU A 120 9.64 13.56 14.53
CA LEU A 120 10.87 13.64 13.73
C LEU A 120 12.14 13.64 14.57
N THR A 121 12.16 14.41 15.66
CA THR A 121 13.33 14.49 16.55
C THR A 121 13.56 13.15 17.24
N MET A 122 12.49 12.47 17.65
CA MET A 122 12.60 11.14 18.24
C MET A 122 13.13 10.11 17.22
N LEU A 123 12.59 10.10 16.00
CA LEU A 123 13.04 9.17 14.95
C LEU A 123 14.51 9.40 14.58
N GLN A 124 14.95 10.65 14.50
CA GLN A 124 16.36 10.98 14.31
C GLN A 124 17.21 10.40 15.45
N LEU A 125 16.84 10.65 16.72
CA LEU A 125 17.57 10.14 17.88
C LEU A 125 17.62 8.61 17.91
N VAL A 126 16.53 7.92 17.53
CA VAL A 126 16.49 6.46 17.46
C VAL A 126 17.35 5.95 16.31
N TYR A 127 17.32 6.61 15.15
CA TYR A 127 18.14 6.26 14.00
C TYR A 127 19.64 6.41 14.31
N GLU A 128 20.05 7.52 14.94
CA GLU A 128 21.44 7.81 15.31
C GLU A 128 22.02 6.81 16.32
N ARG A 129 21.17 6.06 17.04
CA ARG A 129 21.60 4.97 17.94
C ARG A 129 21.99 3.70 17.21
N SER A 130 21.66 3.56 15.94
CA SER A 130 22.05 2.44 15.08
C SER A 130 23.28 2.86 14.25
N PRO A 131 24.53 2.59 14.71
CA PRO A 131 25.72 2.95 13.96
C PRO A 131 25.74 2.27 12.58
N LEU A 132 26.16 3.01 11.56
CA LEU A 132 26.33 2.47 10.20
C LEU A 132 27.47 1.46 10.13
N GLU A 133 28.51 1.66 10.93
CA GLU A 133 29.59 0.70 11.14
C GLU A 133 29.13 -0.38 12.13
N LEU A 134 29.05 -1.60 11.63
CA LEU A 134 28.64 -2.77 12.40
C LEU A 134 29.63 -3.06 13.54
N GLN A 135 29.14 -3.16 14.77
CA GLN A 135 29.95 -3.57 15.92
C GLN A 135 30.23 -5.09 15.91
N ASP A 136 31.32 -5.52 16.55
CA ASP A 136 31.92 -6.88 16.49
C ASP A 136 31.05 -8.07 16.95
N THR A 137 29.76 -7.88 17.28
CA THR A 137 28.89 -8.99 17.75
C THR A 137 27.63 -9.15 16.90
N THR A 138 27.33 -10.40 16.51
CA THR A 138 26.20 -10.76 15.63
C THR A 138 24.84 -10.26 16.14
N VAL A 139 24.64 -10.21 17.47
CA VAL A 139 23.38 -9.75 18.08
C VAL A 139 23.20 -8.24 17.98
N ALA A 140 24.27 -7.46 18.21
CA ALA A 140 24.22 -6.01 18.05
C ALA A 140 23.99 -5.60 16.59
N ILE A 141 24.65 -6.31 15.66
CA ILE A 141 24.47 -6.14 14.21
C ILE A 141 23.00 -6.33 13.80
N GLN A 142 22.38 -7.41 14.27
CA GLN A 142 21.00 -7.70 13.92
C GLN A 142 20.04 -6.64 14.47
N TYR A 143 20.24 -6.20 15.72
CA TYR A 143 19.45 -5.13 16.32
C TYR A 143 19.58 -3.82 15.54
N ASP A 144 20.79 -3.41 15.18
CA ASP A 144 21.02 -2.18 14.43
C ASP A 144 20.34 -2.23 13.06
N ILE A 145 20.41 -3.36 12.36
CA ILE A 145 19.73 -3.58 11.08
C ILE A 145 18.21 -3.46 11.26
N GLU A 146 17.64 -4.10 12.29
CA GLU A 146 16.21 -4.07 12.56
C GLU A 146 15.71 -2.69 12.97
N LEU A 147 16.48 -1.97 13.79
CA LEU A 147 16.15 -0.61 14.21
C LEU A 147 16.12 0.34 13.01
N ARG A 148 17.15 0.26 12.16
CA ARG A 148 17.24 1.05 10.93
C ARG A 148 16.10 0.71 9.98
N HIS A 149 15.81 -0.57 9.81
CA HIS A 149 14.66 -1.03 9.02
C HIS A 149 13.34 -0.48 9.58
N ALA A 150 13.16 -0.49 10.90
CA ALA A 150 11.96 0.06 11.54
C ALA A 150 11.83 1.57 11.31
N CYS A 151 12.91 2.34 11.43
CA CYS A 151 12.90 3.78 11.14
C CYS A 151 12.52 4.03 9.68
N LEU A 152 13.21 3.39 8.74
CA LEU A 152 13.03 3.61 7.30
C LEU A 152 11.71 3.05 6.76
N SER A 153 11.06 2.13 7.45
CA SER A 153 9.71 1.63 7.09
C SER A 153 8.58 2.47 7.68
N ASN A 154 8.87 3.44 8.55
CA ASN A 154 7.87 4.26 9.20
C ASN A 154 7.16 5.17 8.20
N ARG A 155 5.84 4.95 8.05
CA ARG A 155 4.96 5.72 7.15
C ARG A 155 4.13 6.79 7.87
N ARG A 156 4.32 6.97 9.18
CA ARG A 156 3.52 7.87 10.04
C ARG A 156 4.17 9.23 10.28
N ALA A 157 5.50 9.28 10.25
CA ALA A 157 6.31 10.47 10.49
C ALA A 157 6.09 11.63 9.49
N THR A 158 5.08 11.55 8.63
CA THR A 158 5.11 12.06 7.25
C THR A 158 3.82 12.73 6.82
N ARG A 159 2.96 13.15 7.77
CA ARG A 159 1.92 14.13 7.44
C ARG A 159 2.56 15.50 7.16
N GLY A 160 3.19 15.63 5.98
CA GLY A 160 3.68 16.89 5.42
C GLY A 160 5.19 17.08 5.28
N SER A 161 6.04 16.22 5.87
CA SER A 161 7.50 16.39 5.88
C SER A 161 8.25 15.26 5.16
N ARG A 162 9.23 15.61 4.32
CA ARG A 162 10.15 14.67 3.64
C ARG A 162 11.29 14.31 4.60
N TRP A 163 10.96 13.69 5.72
CA TRP A 163 11.88 13.63 6.85
C TRP A 163 13.19 12.90 6.57
N HIS A 164 13.20 11.89 5.69
CA HIS A 164 14.44 11.23 5.29
C HIS A 164 15.40 12.23 4.63
N THR A 165 14.87 13.12 3.79
CA THR A 165 15.61 14.20 3.14
C THR A 165 16.00 15.27 4.16
N GLU A 166 15.06 15.69 5.01
CA GLU A 166 15.25 16.79 5.96
C GLU A 166 16.18 16.45 7.15
N LEU A 167 16.07 15.25 7.73
CA LEU A 167 16.79 14.85 8.93
C LEU A 167 18.10 14.13 8.63
N LEU A 168 18.10 13.26 7.62
CA LEU A 168 19.24 12.38 7.33
C LEU A 168 20.02 12.85 6.09
N GLY A 169 19.68 14.02 5.55
CA GLY A 169 20.36 14.62 4.41
C GLY A 169 20.19 13.85 3.10
N GLY A 170 19.10 13.08 2.94
CA GLY A 170 18.65 12.43 1.71
C GLY A 170 19.74 11.68 0.95
N ASP A 171 20.45 12.39 0.07
CA ASP A 171 21.61 11.91 -0.67
C ASP A 171 22.71 11.35 0.24
N VAL A 172 23.00 12.01 1.37
CA VAL A 172 24.03 11.54 2.31
C VAL A 172 23.64 10.19 2.90
N LEU A 173 22.39 10.03 3.32
CA LEU A 173 21.86 8.77 3.81
C LEU A 173 21.96 7.68 2.74
N ILE A 174 21.45 7.92 1.55
CA ILE A 174 21.42 6.92 0.48
C ILE A 174 22.84 6.51 0.10
N HIS A 175 23.74 7.49 -0.08
CA HIS A 175 25.15 7.23 -0.36
C HIS A 175 25.79 6.39 0.75
N SER A 176 25.50 6.68 2.02
CA SER A 176 26.00 5.89 3.15
C SER A 176 25.49 4.44 3.13
N LEU A 177 24.21 4.22 2.81
CA LEU A 177 23.62 2.89 2.72
C LEU A 177 24.21 2.08 1.55
N ILE A 178 24.44 2.71 0.41
CA ILE A 178 25.08 2.08 -0.77
C ILE A 178 26.53 1.69 -0.43
N THR A 179 27.31 2.62 0.13
CA THR A 179 28.72 2.39 0.48
C THR A 179 28.87 1.31 1.55
N ALA A 180 27.98 1.30 2.55
CA ALA A 180 27.93 0.26 3.58
C ALA A 180 27.32 -1.07 3.10
N LYS A 181 26.87 -1.14 1.83
CA LYS A 181 26.15 -2.30 1.25
C LYS A 181 24.95 -2.75 2.09
N ASN A 182 24.27 -1.81 2.75
CA ASN A 182 23.09 -2.09 3.56
C ASN A 182 21.82 -2.12 2.69
N TYR A 183 21.78 -3.11 1.81
CA TYR A 183 20.73 -3.27 0.81
C TYR A 183 19.34 -3.50 1.40
N LYS A 184 19.25 -4.14 2.57
CA LYS A 184 17.96 -4.31 3.26
C LYS A 184 17.38 -2.96 3.68
N ALA A 185 18.17 -2.10 4.32
CA ALA A 185 17.73 -0.76 4.72
C ALA A 185 17.37 0.10 3.49
N LEU A 186 18.17 0.02 2.43
CA LEU A 186 17.90 0.76 1.18
C LEU A 186 16.62 0.28 0.49
N ALA A 187 16.37 -1.04 0.42
CA ALA A 187 15.13 -1.59 -0.11
C ALA A 187 13.91 -1.09 0.65
N THR A 188 14.00 -1.07 1.99
CA THR A 188 12.94 -0.56 2.87
C THR A 188 12.67 0.92 2.65
N LEU A 189 13.73 1.73 2.54
CA LEU A 189 13.62 3.15 2.22
C LEU A 189 12.93 3.38 0.86
N LEU A 190 13.39 2.69 -0.18
CA LEU A 190 12.86 2.83 -1.53
C LEU A 190 11.42 2.32 -1.67
N ALA A 191 10.96 1.41 -0.80
CA ALA A 191 9.58 0.95 -0.73
C ALA A 191 8.67 1.84 0.16
N ASN A 192 9.24 2.82 0.87
CA ASN A 192 8.48 3.72 1.72
C ASN A 192 7.88 4.86 0.87
N PRO A 193 6.56 5.11 0.91
CA PRO A 193 5.92 6.20 0.16
C PRO A 193 6.41 7.61 0.52
N THR A 194 7.27 7.72 1.53
CA THR A 194 7.73 8.99 2.11
C THR A 194 9.20 9.25 1.81
N VAL A 195 9.83 8.36 1.03
CA VAL A 195 11.03 8.70 0.29
C VAL A 195 10.70 9.87 -0.64
N GLY A 196 11.57 10.88 -0.70
CA GLY A 196 11.31 12.05 -1.53
C GLY A 196 11.14 11.66 -3.00
N ASP A 197 10.18 12.27 -3.70
CA ASP A 197 9.94 11.99 -5.12
C ASP A 197 11.20 12.26 -5.96
N GLU A 198 12.03 13.23 -5.55
CA GLU A 198 13.33 13.53 -6.14
C GLU A 198 14.30 12.34 -6.11
N VAL A 199 14.24 11.51 -5.07
CA VAL A 199 15.10 10.32 -4.93
C VAL A 199 14.69 9.27 -5.95
N LEU A 200 13.40 8.99 -6.09
CA LEU A 200 12.88 8.04 -7.07
C LEU A 200 13.16 8.53 -8.49
N ALA A 201 12.93 9.81 -8.77
CA ALA A 201 13.27 10.42 -10.04
C ALA A 201 14.78 10.30 -10.33
N CYS A 202 15.66 10.61 -9.38
CA CYS A 202 17.11 10.44 -9.53
C CYS A 202 17.49 8.97 -9.80
N LEU A 203 16.87 8.02 -9.10
CA LEU A 203 17.10 6.59 -9.29
C LEU A 203 16.75 6.16 -10.72
N TYR A 204 15.56 6.52 -11.23
CA TYR A 204 15.15 6.15 -12.58
C TYR A 204 15.93 6.88 -13.68
N ASN A 205 16.36 8.11 -13.41
CA ASN A 205 17.25 8.86 -14.30
C ASN A 205 18.73 8.42 -14.24
N ARG A 206 19.08 7.48 -13.35
CA ARG A 206 20.46 7.10 -13.02
C ARG A 206 21.35 8.33 -12.73
N ALA A 207 20.86 9.22 -11.87
CA ALA A 207 21.48 10.49 -11.53
C ALA A 207 21.90 10.55 -10.05
N GLY A 208 22.64 11.61 -9.69
CA GLY A 208 23.05 11.88 -8.31
C GLY A 208 23.84 10.72 -7.69
N VAL A 209 23.41 10.28 -6.51
CA VAL A 209 24.03 9.16 -5.76
C VAL A 209 23.97 7.81 -6.49
N PHE A 210 23.09 7.67 -7.49
CA PHE A 210 22.94 6.44 -8.26
C PHE A 210 23.76 6.41 -9.56
N ALA A 211 24.38 7.53 -9.96
CA ALA A 211 25.09 7.65 -11.23
C ALA A 211 26.25 6.66 -11.37
N GLN A 212 26.88 6.30 -10.26
CA GLN A 212 28.03 5.39 -10.21
C GLN A 212 27.67 3.95 -9.86
N ALA A 213 26.39 3.64 -9.62
CA ALA A 213 25.98 2.27 -9.30
C ALA A 213 26.23 1.36 -10.50
N GLU A 214 26.79 0.17 -10.24
CA GLU A 214 26.91 -0.91 -11.23
C GLU A 214 25.53 -1.30 -11.74
N ASP A 215 25.42 -1.74 -13.00
CA ASP A 215 24.13 -1.99 -13.67
C ASP A 215 23.24 -2.96 -12.90
N ASP A 216 23.79 -4.05 -12.36
CA ASP A 216 23.02 -5.04 -11.59
C ASP A 216 22.55 -4.49 -10.25
N ILE A 217 23.38 -3.70 -9.58
CA ILE A 217 23.03 -3.07 -8.31
C ILE A 217 21.96 -2.00 -8.53
N TRP A 218 22.12 -1.18 -9.57
CA TRP A 218 21.12 -0.19 -9.97
C TRP A 218 19.78 -0.84 -10.32
N ARG A 219 19.80 -1.95 -11.07
CA ARG A 219 18.62 -2.75 -11.38
C ARG A 219 17.90 -3.23 -10.12
N LEU A 220 18.62 -3.73 -9.12
CA LEU A 220 18.05 -4.14 -7.84
C LEU A 220 17.40 -2.98 -7.10
N PHE A 221 18.03 -1.80 -7.11
CA PHE A 221 17.46 -0.60 -6.49
C PHE A 221 16.14 -0.21 -7.16
N VAL A 222 16.12 -0.19 -8.49
CA VAL A 222 14.89 0.00 -9.27
C VAL A 222 13.86 -1.04 -8.86
N PHE A 223 14.20 -2.34 -8.88
CA PHE A 223 13.27 -3.42 -8.55
C PHE A 223 12.60 -3.24 -7.18
N TRP A 224 13.32 -2.81 -6.15
CA TRP A 224 12.74 -2.60 -4.81
C TRP A 224 11.68 -1.51 -4.76
N THR A 225 11.72 -0.54 -5.69
CA THR A 225 10.69 0.51 -5.77
C THR A 225 9.31 0.00 -6.15
N ARG A 226 9.17 -1.23 -6.69
CA ARG A 226 7.85 -1.80 -7.05
C ARG A 226 6.85 -1.84 -5.90
N ASN A 227 7.35 -1.89 -4.66
CA ASN A 227 6.54 -1.90 -3.45
C ASN A 227 6.20 -0.49 -2.94
N ASN A 228 6.71 0.55 -3.61
CA ASN A 228 6.45 1.94 -3.25
C ASN A 228 5.05 2.36 -3.73
N PRO A 229 4.14 2.73 -2.82
CA PRO A 229 2.80 3.17 -3.19
C PRO A 229 2.77 4.36 -4.16
N ARG A 230 3.80 5.23 -4.15
CA ARG A 230 3.87 6.42 -5.03
C ARG A 230 3.83 6.07 -6.52
N LEU A 231 4.18 4.85 -6.92
CA LEU A 231 4.09 4.44 -8.33
C LEU A 231 2.64 4.29 -8.82
N GLY A 232 1.72 3.91 -7.93
CA GLY A 232 0.32 3.64 -8.27
C GLY A 232 -0.67 4.64 -7.68
N GLU A 233 -0.19 5.70 -7.03
CA GLU A 233 -1.06 6.79 -6.56
C GLU A 233 -1.47 7.69 -7.73
N GLU A 234 -2.75 8.01 -7.82
CA GLU A 234 -3.24 9.03 -8.75
C GLU A 234 -2.57 10.38 -8.45
N VAL A 235 -2.30 11.14 -9.50
CA VAL A 235 -1.78 12.52 -9.41
C VAL A 235 -2.72 13.31 -8.51
N ARG A 236 -2.23 13.70 -7.32
CA ARG A 236 -3.02 14.46 -6.36
C ARG A 236 -2.90 15.93 -6.71
N ASP A 237 -3.60 16.35 -7.76
CA ASP A 237 -3.78 17.77 -8.01
C ASP A 237 -4.47 18.38 -6.79
N SER A 238 -3.73 19.23 -6.10
CA SER A 238 -4.22 19.94 -4.93
C SER A 238 -4.65 21.36 -5.35
N PRO A 239 -5.48 22.04 -4.56
CA PRO A 239 -5.72 23.46 -4.76
C PRO A 239 -4.44 24.31 -4.78
N ASP A 240 -3.35 23.79 -4.17
CA ASP A 240 -2.06 24.45 -4.07
C ASP A 240 -1.16 24.24 -5.31
N GLY A 241 -1.55 23.37 -6.25
CA GLY A 241 -0.83 23.16 -7.51
C GLY A 241 -0.79 21.68 -7.97
N PRO A 242 -0.22 21.45 -9.17
CA PRO A 242 0.01 20.11 -9.71
C PRO A 242 0.99 19.32 -8.83
N ASP A 243 0.85 18.00 -8.81
CA ASP A 243 1.80 17.10 -8.14
C ASP A 243 3.06 16.89 -9.01
N ASP A 244 3.95 17.88 -9.00
CA ASP A 244 5.23 17.88 -9.72
C ASP A 244 6.09 16.65 -9.38
N GLY A 245 5.94 16.09 -8.18
CA GLY A 245 6.66 14.90 -7.73
C GLY A 245 6.25 13.65 -8.49
N SER A 246 4.94 13.42 -8.61
CA SER A 246 4.38 12.34 -9.43
C SER A 246 4.78 12.49 -10.90
N GLU A 247 4.78 13.72 -11.44
CA GLU A 247 5.25 13.96 -12.81
C GLU A 247 6.74 13.62 -12.99
N ALA A 248 7.60 14.02 -12.05
CA ALA A 248 9.03 13.73 -12.08
C ALA A 248 9.33 12.22 -12.01
N ILE A 249 8.60 11.48 -11.16
CA ILE A 249 8.69 10.02 -11.08
C ILE A 249 8.36 9.39 -12.44
N ARG A 250 7.27 9.83 -13.06
CA ARG A 250 6.81 9.30 -14.35
C ARG A 250 7.76 9.59 -15.48
N ALA A 251 8.27 10.83 -15.58
CA ALA A 251 9.31 11.19 -16.54
C ALA A 251 10.58 10.34 -16.32
N GLY A 252 10.92 10.05 -15.06
CA GLY A 252 11.98 9.12 -14.69
C GLY A 252 11.75 7.71 -15.23
N ILE A 253 10.55 7.13 -15.04
CA ILE A 253 10.20 5.79 -15.55
C ILE A 253 10.25 5.75 -17.07
N GLU A 254 9.75 6.78 -17.76
CA GLU A 254 9.83 6.88 -19.23
C GLU A 254 11.28 6.88 -19.71
N ARG A 255 12.14 7.68 -19.06
CA ARG A 255 13.57 7.67 -19.37
C ARG A 255 14.18 6.31 -19.08
N LEU A 256 13.85 5.68 -17.95
CA LEU A 256 14.35 4.36 -17.58
C LEU A 256 14.00 3.33 -18.65
N LEU A 257 12.76 3.31 -19.15
CA LEU A 257 12.36 2.45 -20.27
C LEU A 257 13.24 2.66 -21.51
N ASN A 258 13.64 3.91 -21.78
CA ASN A 258 14.50 4.27 -22.91
C ASN A 258 16.00 4.05 -22.67
N THR A 259 16.48 3.99 -21.44
CA THR A 259 17.93 3.92 -21.14
C THR A 259 18.39 2.64 -20.45
N ALA A 260 17.48 1.84 -19.90
CA ALA A 260 17.83 0.59 -19.25
C ALA A 260 18.54 -0.38 -20.21
N PRO A 261 19.58 -1.10 -19.75
CA PRO A 261 20.22 -2.15 -20.53
C PRO A 261 19.21 -3.19 -21.02
N ALA A 262 19.29 -3.55 -22.31
CA ALA A 262 18.39 -4.50 -22.93
C ALA A 262 18.79 -5.95 -22.57
N THR A 263 18.49 -6.36 -21.34
CA THR A 263 18.74 -7.73 -20.83
C THR A 263 17.47 -8.33 -20.25
N ASP A 264 17.41 -9.65 -20.19
CA ASP A 264 16.28 -10.41 -19.67
C ASP A 264 15.92 -10.03 -18.21
N ASP A 265 16.92 -9.80 -17.35
CA ASP A 265 16.70 -9.38 -15.96
C ASP A 265 16.17 -7.94 -15.83
N TRP A 266 16.62 -7.04 -16.70
CA TRP A 266 16.05 -5.70 -16.79
C TRP A 266 14.62 -5.76 -17.31
N ALA A 267 14.30 -6.64 -18.27
CA ALA A 267 12.92 -6.79 -18.74
C ALA A 267 11.97 -7.18 -17.61
N ARG A 268 12.35 -8.17 -16.79
CA ARG A 268 11.60 -8.52 -15.56
C ARG A 268 11.44 -7.31 -14.65
N THR A 269 12.55 -6.63 -14.35
CA THR A 269 12.54 -5.46 -13.45
C THR A 269 11.56 -4.38 -13.94
N LEU A 270 11.59 -4.06 -15.24
CA LEU A 270 10.70 -3.06 -15.84
C LEU A 270 9.24 -3.51 -15.83
N ILE A 271 8.95 -4.81 -16.06
CA ILE A 271 7.59 -5.36 -15.91
C ILE A 271 7.07 -5.12 -14.49
N SER A 272 7.86 -5.48 -13.45
CA SER A 272 7.48 -5.22 -12.04
C SER A 272 7.18 -3.75 -11.75
N ILE A 273 7.93 -2.81 -12.35
CA ILE A 273 7.66 -1.38 -12.19
C ILE A 273 6.40 -0.96 -12.92
N LEU A 274 6.18 -1.42 -14.15
CA LEU A 274 4.96 -1.14 -14.89
C LEU A 274 3.72 -1.74 -14.22
N ASP A 275 3.85 -2.89 -13.59
CA ASP A 275 2.76 -3.51 -12.83
C ASP A 275 2.42 -2.70 -11.58
N ALA A 276 3.42 -2.17 -10.89
CA ALA A 276 3.23 -1.25 -9.76
C ALA A 276 2.67 0.12 -10.18
N THR A 277 2.89 0.53 -11.43
CA THR A 277 2.44 1.82 -11.97
C THR A 277 0.98 1.75 -12.40
N ASP A 278 0.20 2.81 -12.20
CA ASP A 278 -1.15 2.89 -12.76
C ASP A 278 -1.10 3.11 -14.29
N PRO A 279 -1.64 2.20 -15.13
CA PRO A 279 -1.62 2.35 -16.58
C PRO A 279 -2.54 3.46 -17.10
N SER A 280 -3.46 3.98 -16.28
CA SER A 280 -4.25 5.17 -16.62
C SER A 280 -3.34 6.41 -16.81
N LEU A 281 -2.16 6.39 -16.19
CA LEU A 281 -1.16 7.44 -16.21
C LEU A 281 -0.39 7.42 -17.55
N ARG A 282 -0.93 8.10 -18.56
CA ARG A 282 -0.36 8.19 -19.93
C ARG A 282 0.83 9.14 -20.03
N PRO A 283 2.07 8.70 -20.31
CA PRO A 283 3.17 9.60 -20.62
C PRO A 283 3.02 10.20 -22.02
N TYR A 284 3.79 11.26 -22.27
CA TYR A 284 3.63 12.10 -23.44
C TYR A 284 4.48 11.66 -24.65
N SER A 285 5.54 10.83 -24.51
CA SER A 285 6.46 10.61 -25.65
C SER A 285 7.36 9.35 -25.60
N LEU A 286 6.82 8.14 -25.43
CA LEU A 286 7.65 6.95 -25.65
C LEU A 286 7.92 6.77 -27.16
N GLU A 287 9.18 6.82 -27.57
CA GLU A 287 9.66 6.47 -28.93
C GLU A 287 9.52 4.96 -29.17
N ALA A 288 8.27 4.52 -29.39
CA ALA A 288 7.88 3.12 -29.32
C ALA A 288 8.65 2.22 -30.31
N HIS A 289 8.97 2.72 -31.51
CA HIS A 289 9.62 1.91 -32.54
C HIS A 289 11.04 1.47 -32.14
N GLU A 290 11.87 2.42 -31.69
CA GLU A 290 13.24 2.14 -31.25
C GLU A 290 13.25 1.25 -30.00
N PHE A 291 12.32 1.52 -29.07
CA PHE A 291 12.13 0.69 -27.88
C PHE A 291 11.85 -0.77 -28.25
N PHE A 292 10.84 -1.04 -29.09
CA PHE A 292 10.46 -2.41 -29.42
C PHE A 292 11.54 -3.13 -30.20
N ALA A 293 12.19 -2.48 -31.18
CA ALA A 293 13.28 -3.07 -31.93
C ALA A 293 14.43 -3.52 -31.02
N ARG A 294 14.80 -2.69 -30.03
CA ARG A 294 15.85 -3.01 -29.06
C ARG A 294 15.50 -4.20 -28.18
N TRP A 295 14.28 -4.23 -27.63
CA TRP A 295 13.88 -5.25 -26.67
C TRP A 295 13.54 -6.60 -27.33
N LEU A 296 12.98 -6.60 -28.54
CA LEU A 296 12.73 -7.83 -29.29
C LEU A 296 14.02 -8.51 -29.80
N ALA A 297 15.13 -7.76 -29.89
CA ALA A 297 16.44 -8.31 -30.25
C ALA A 297 17.14 -9.05 -29.09
N VAL A 298 16.63 -8.92 -27.85
CA VAL A 298 17.22 -9.56 -26.66
C VAL A 298 16.99 -11.06 -26.74
N LYS A 299 18.09 -11.82 -26.70
CA LYS A 299 18.01 -13.28 -26.63
C LYS A 299 17.49 -13.69 -25.25
N PRO A 300 16.52 -14.62 -25.18
CA PRO A 300 16.14 -15.23 -23.91
C PRO A 300 17.38 -15.79 -23.22
N ARG A 301 17.40 -15.77 -21.89
CA ARG A 301 18.45 -16.44 -21.12
C ARG A 301 18.42 -17.92 -21.50
N ASN A 302 19.43 -18.37 -22.25
CA ASN A 302 19.60 -19.79 -22.53
C ASN A 302 19.87 -20.47 -21.19
N GLY A 303 19.07 -21.48 -20.83
CA GLY A 303 19.21 -22.24 -19.59
C GLY A 303 20.45 -23.16 -19.57
N SER A 304 21.60 -22.62 -19.96
CA SER A 304 22.83 -23.36 -20.22
C SER A 304 23.53 -23.89 -18.97
N ASP A 305 23.04 -23.59 -17.77
CA ASP A 305 23.61 -24.15 -16.53
C ASP A 305 23.04 -25.53 -16.17
N GLY A 306 22.13 -26.10 -16.98
CA GLY A 306 21.72 -27.50 -16.85
C GLY A 306 20.98 -27.85 -15.55
N THR A 307 20.70 -26.86 -14.70
CA THR A 307 19.92 -27.02 -13.46
C THR A 307 18.50 -26.48 -13.69
N ASN A 308 17.55 -27.39 -13.92
CA ASN A 308 16.10 -27.23 -13.73
C ASN A 308 15.33 -26.06 -14.38
N ASP A 309 15.83 -25.43 -15.45
CA ASP A 309 15.09 -24.35 -16.16
C ASP A 309 13.81 -24.82 -16.91
N ILE A 310 13.56 -26.14 -17.00
CA ILE A 310 12.31 -26.67 -17.57
C ILE A 310 11.10 -26.28 -16.70
N GLU A 311 11.29 -26.08 -15.39
CA GLU A 311 10.21 -25.61 -14.51
C GLU A 311 9.91 -24.11 -14.66
N ASP A 312 10.87 -23.31 -15.11
CA ASP A 312 10.68 -21.86 -15.20
C ASP A 312 9.86 -21.47 -16.45
N SER A 313 10.07 -22.18 -17.57
CA SER A 313 9.31 -21.94 -18.81
C SER A 313 7.83 -22.31 -18.72
N SER A 314 7.47 -23.35 -17.94
CA SER A 314 6.06 -23.72 -17.75
C SER A 314 5.33 -22.78 -16.80
N ARG A 315 6.05 -22.13 -15.88
CA ARG A 315 5.47 -21.17 -14.90
C ARG A 315 5.22 -19.78 -15.49
N TYR A 316 5.96 -19.37 -16.52
CA TYR A 316 5.94 -18.00 -17.03
C TYR A 316 5.31 -17.80 -18.41
N GLY A 317 4.80 -18.85 -19.03
CA GLY A 317 4.12 -18.78 -20.32
C GLY A 317 5.05 -18.96 -21.52
N SER A 318 4.53 -18.70 -22.72
CA SER A 318 5.26 -18.92 -23.98
C SER A 318 6.14 -17.73 -24.38
N LEU A 319 5.96 -16.56 -23.75
CA LEU A 319 6.70 -15.34 -24.08
C LEU A 319 7.93 -15.16 -23.17
N SER A 320 9.04 -14.72 -23.77
CA SER A 320 10.22 -14.31 -22.99
C SER A 320 9.97 -13.00 -22.23
N ALA A 321 10.74 -12.71 -21.16
CA ALA A 321 10.54 -11.48 -20.40
C ALA A 321 10.64 -10.20 -21.27
N PRO A 322 11.59 -10.07 -22.23
CA PRO A 322 11.60 -8.94 -23.16
C PRO A 322 10.33 -8.83 -24.02
N GLN A 323 9.78 -9.96 -24.46
CA GLN A 323 8.54 -9.98 -25.24
C GLN A 323 7.32 -9.56 -24.39
N ARG A 324 7.22 -10.07 -23.16
CA ARG A 324 6.19 -9.67 -22.18
C ARG A 324 6.27 -8.17 -21.90
N LEU A 325 7.49 -7.63 -21.74
CA LEU A 325 7.72 -6.20 -21.57
C LEU A 325 7.21 -5.41 -22.78
N CYS A 326 7.52 -5.83 -24.01
CA CYS A 326 7.01 -5.17 -25.22
C CYS A 326 5.48 -5.17 -25.28
N CYS A 327 4.81 -6.30 -24.98
CA CYS A 327 3.36 -6.37 -24.93
C CYS A 327 2.77 -5.40 -23.90
N ARG A 328 3.36 -5.36 -22.69
CA ARG A 328 2.95 -4.46 -21.60
C ARG A 328 3.11 -3.00 -21.99
N VAL A 329 4.26 -2.63 -22.53
CA VAL A 329 4.57 -1.27 -23.00
C VAL A 329 3.64 -0.86 -24.13
N ALA A 330 3.35 -1.76 -25.08
CA ALA A 330 2.38 -1.49 -26.13
C ALA A 330 0.97 -1.26 -25.57
N ALA A 331 0.53 -2.07 -24.61
CA ALA A 331 -0.78 -1.92 -23.97
C ALA A 331 -0.91 -0.60 -23.18
N VAL A 332 0.14 -0.17 -22.47
CA VAL A 332 0.11 1.06 -21.67
C VAL A 332 0.37 2.31 -22.53
N PHE A 333 1.35 2.27 -23.44
CA PHE A 333 1.86 3.45 -24.14
C PHE A 333 1.50 3.50 -25.62
N GLY A 334 1.20 2.37 -26.25
CA GLY A 334 0.90 2.31 -27.69
C GLY A 334 -0.38 3.05 -28.06
N THR A 335 -0.44 3.58 -29.27
CA THR A 335 -1.67 4.18 -29.82
C THR A 335 -2.45 3.10 -30.57
N PRO A 336 -3.72 2.83 -30.22
CA PRO A 336 -4.53 1.90 -31.00
C PRO A 336 -4.70 2.46 -32.42
N GLN A 337 -4.41 1.64 -33.42
CA GLN A 337 -4.65 2.01 -34.81
C GLN A 337 -6.13 1.84 -35.12
N VAL A 338 -6.76 2.88 -35.68
CA VAL A 338 -8.17 2.82 -36.07
C VAL A 338 -8.35 1.74 -37.14
N GLY A 339 -9.17 0.73 -36.85
CA GLY A 339 -9.51 -0.33 -37.80
C GLY A 339 -8.59 -1.56 -37.79
N THR A 340 -7.61 -1.65 -36.89
CA THR A 340 -6.83 -2.90 -36.69
C THR A 340 -7.56 -3.92 -35.80
N ALA A 341 -8.90 -3.86 -35.76
CA ALA A 341 -9.71 -4.84 -35.04
C ALA A 341 -9.37 -6.26 -35.51
N SER A 342 -9.41 -7.19 -34.55
CA SER A 342 -9.37 -8.67 -34.42
C SER A 342 -9.30 -9.59 -35.66
N THR A 343 -9.40 -9.05 -36.87
CA THR A 343 -9.42 -9.71 -38.18
C THR A 343 -8.03 -10.00 -38.77
N GLY A 344 -6.95 -9.59 -38.09
CA GLY A 344 -5.59 -9.90 -38.52
C GLY A 344 -5.29 -11.39 -38.41
N SER A 345 -4.76 -11.99 -39.48
CA SER A 345 -4.22 -13.36 -39.43
C SER A 345 -3.14 -13.46 -38.34
N ALA A 346 -3.04 -14.62 -37.68
CA ALA A 346 -1.98 -14.95 -36.73
C ALA A 346 -0.61 -15.03 -37.44
N THR A 347 -0.08 -13.88 -37.81
CA THR A 347 1.26 -13.73 -38.36
C THR A 347 2.24 -13.56 -37.21
N ASP A 348 3.43 -14.17 -37.30
CA ASP A 348 4.56 -13.96 -36.38
C ASP A 348 5.17 -12.53 -36.45
N ASP A 349 4.46 -11.60 -37.08
CA ASP A 349 4.82 -10.18 -37.11
C ASP A 349 4.54 -9.52 -35.75
N TRP A 350 5.61 -9.26 -35.02
CA TRP A 350 5.58 -8.52 -33.76
C TRP A 350 4.98 -7.12 -33.91
N THR A 351 5.09 -6.48 -35.07
CA THR A 351 4.50 -5.15 -35.29
C THR A 351 2.98 -5.22 -35.17
N ALA A 352 2.36 -6.19 -35.85
CA ALA A 352 0.93 -6.43 -35.78
C ALA A 352 0.48 -6.82 -34.36
N ARG A 353 1.23 -7.71 -33.68
CA ARG A 353 0.93 -8.11 -32.30
C ARG A 353 0.98 -6.94 -31.32
N LEU A 354 1.99 -6.07 -31.41
CA LEU A 354 2.11 -4.91 -30.53
C LEU A 354 1.02 -3.87 -30.80
N SER A 355 0.62 -3.67 -32.06
CA SER A 355 -0.54 -2.84 -32.40
C SER A 355 -1.83 -3.39 -31.78
N ARG A 356 -2.02 -4.71 -31.79
CA ARG A 356 -3.17 -5.35 -31.12
C ARG A 356 -3.09 -5.26 -29.61
N CYS A 357 -1.91 -5.39 -29.00
CA CYS A 357 -1.73 -5.15 -27.55
C CYS A 357 -2.15 -3.73 -27.15
N ALA A 358 -1.82 -2.72 -27.96
CA ALA A 358 -2.29 -1.34 -27.75
C ALA A 358 -3.82 -1.22 -27.83
N HIS A 359 -4.46 -1.94 -28.76
CA HIS A 359 -5.92 -2.04 -28.85
C HIS A 359 -6.52 -2.72 -27.62
N TYR A 360 -6.05 -3.92 -27.25
CA TYR A 360 -6.55 -4.68 -26.11
C TYR A 360 -6.45 -3.92 -24.79
N GLY A 361 -5.36 -3.16 -24.59
CA GLY A 361 -5.12 -2.41 -23.37
C GLY A 361 -5.94 -1.12 -23.22
N LYS A 362 -6.58 -0.62 -24.28
CA LYS A 362 -7.13 0.75 -24.30
C LYS A 362 -8.54 0.89 -24.85
N ASP A 363 -8.92 0.05 -25.81
CA ASP A 363 -10.21 0.18 -26.48
C ASP A 363 -11.33 -0.53 -25.69
N ARG A 364 -12.57 -0.20 -26.01
CA ARG A 364 -13.73 -0.91 -25.45
C ARG A 364 -13.87 -2.24 -26.17
N LEU A 365 -13.58 -3.32 -25.46
CA LEU A 365 -13.65 -4.67 -26.00
C LEU A 365 -15.05 -5.27 -25.81
N SER A 366 -15.49 -6.06 -26.78
CA SER A 366 -16.64 -6.96 -26.66
C SER A 366 -16.19 -8.36 -26.25
N LYS A 367 -17.13 -9.26 -25.87
CA LYS A 367 -16.80 -10.68 -25.61
C LYS A 367 -16.16 -11.37 -26.80
N GLU A 368 -16.63 -11.05 -28.01
CA GLU A 368 -16.05 -11.58 -29.26
C GLU A 368 -14.60 -11.11 -29.44
N ASP A 369 -14.28 -9.86 -29.07
CA ASP A 369 -12.90 -9.37 -29.09
C ASP A 369 -12.02 -10.09 -28.07
N LEU A 370 -12.56 -10.49 -26.92
CA LEU A 370 -11.81 -11.26 -25.92
C LEU A 370 -11.45 -12.65 -26.47
N ASP A 371 -12.45 -13.36 -26.99
CA ASP A 371 -12.28 -14.71 -27.50
C ASP A 371 -11.35 -14.71 -28.72
N SER A 372 -11.55 -13.76 -29.65
CA SER A 372 -10.69 -13.61 -30.81
C SER A 372 -9.26 -13.23 -30.42
N GLY A 373 -9.10 -12.24 -29.54
CA GLY A 373 -7.81 -11.75 -29.08
C GLY A 373 -6.99 -12.84 -28.38
N TYR A 374 -7.62 -13.61 -27.48
CA TYR A 374 -6.97 -14.73 -26.81
C TYR A 374 -6.56 -15.83 -27.79
N ASN A 375 -7.44 -16.21 -28.71
CA ASN A 375 -7.13 -17.24 -29.71
C ASN A 375 -5.94 -16.86 -30.61
N ILE A 376 -5.81 -15.57 -30.95
CA ILE A 376 -4.74 -15.06 -31.84
C ILE A 376 -3.42 -14.85 -31.09
N ASP A 377 -3.45 -14.17 -29.94
CA ASP A 377 -2.26 -13.64 -29.27
C ASP A 377 -1.95 -14.32 -27.93
N GLN A 378 -2.86 -15.16 -27.41
CA GLN A 378 -2.67 -15.99 -26.22
C GLN A 378 -2.18 -15.15 -25.03
N GLU A 379 -0.97 -15.43 -24.54
CA GLU A 379 -0.38 -14.75 -23.40
C GLU A 379 -0.22 -13.23 -23.62
N ALA A 380 0.10 -12.79 -24.84
CA ALA A 380 0.24 -11.36 -25.15
C ALA A 380 -1.09 -10.61 -24.98
N PHE A 381 -2.20 -11.26 -25.34
CA PHE A 381 -3.54 -10.73 -25.10
C PHE A 381 -3.81 -10.57 -23.61
N LEU A 382 -3.55 -11.61 -22.80
CA LEU A 382 -3.76 -11.55 -21.35
C LEU A 382 -2.96 -10.43 -20.69
N ILE A 383 -1.67 -10.27 -21.04
CA ILE A 383 -0.83 -9.19 -20.51
C ILE A 383 -1.43 -7.80 -20.84
N ALA A 384 -1.96 -7.65 -22.05
CA ALA A 384 -2.49 -6.38 -22.53
C ALA A 384 -3.84 -6.03 -21.91
N VAL A 385 -4.79 -6.97 -21.80
CA VAL A 385 -6.11 -6.71 -21.20
C VAL A 385 -6.04 -6.36 -19.71
N LEU A 386 -5.00 -6.80 -18.99
CA LEU A 386 -4.77 -6.39 -17.60
C LEU A 386 -4.42 -4.89 -17.45
N CYS A 387 -4.12 -4.20 -18.55
CA CYS A 387 -3.97 -2.74 -18.59
C CYS A 387 -5.30 -2.01 -18.88
N ASN A 388 -6.37 -2.72 -19.24
CA ASN A 388 -7.63 -2.13 -19.67
C ASN A 388 -8.59 -1.97 -18.49
N ASP A 389 -8.56 -0.79 -17.86
CA ASP A 389 -9.42 -0.50 -16.71
C ASP A 389 -10.92 -0.58 -17.07
N ALA A 390 -11.31 -0.18 -18.28
CA ALA A 390 -12.71 -0.23 -18.71
C ALA A 390 -13.23 -1.66 -18.75
N LEU A 391 -12.41 -2.61 -19.20
CA LEU A 391 -12.74 -4.04 -19.18
C LEU A 391 -12.79 -4.59 -17.76
N LEU A 392 -11.80 -4.28 -16.92
CA LEU A 392 -11.72 -4.82 -15.55
C LEU A 392 -12.78 -4.24 -14.61
N LEU A 393 -13.34 -3.08 -14.95
CA LEU A 393 -14.45 -2.46 -14.24
C LEU A 393 -15.81 -2.95 -14.76
N ASP A 394 -15.89 -3.52 -15.96
CA ASP A 394 -17.10 -4.14 -16.48
C ASP A 394 -17.26 -5.56 -15.91
N HIS A 395 -18.32 -5.76 -15.14
CA HIS A 395 -18.57 -7.03 -14.44
C HIS A 395 -18.72 -8.22 -15.39
N ASP A 396 -19.41 -8.03 -16.52
CA ASP A 396 -19.71 -9.11 -17.45
C ASP A 396 -18.49 -9.51 -18.28
N LEU A 397 -17.68 -8.53 -18.69
CA LEU A 397 -16.43 -8.77 -19.42
C LEU A 397 -15.35 -9.34 -18.51
N ARG A 398 -15.21 -8.82 -17.29
CA ARG A 398 -14.28 -9.38 -16.30
C ARG A 398 -14.66 -10.80 -15.91
N GLY A 399 -15.95 -11.07 -15.68
CA GLY A 399 -16.42 -12.42 -15.36
C GLY A 399 -16.10 -13.42 -16.48
N HIS A 400 -16.25 -13.00 -17.74
CA HIS A 400 -15.83 -13.80 -18.91
C HIS A 400 -14.32 -14.06 -18.92
N LEU A 401 -13.52 -13.03 -18.62
CA LEU A 401 -12.06 -13.15 -18.54
C LEU A 401 -11.62 -14.12 -17.43
N GLU A 402 -12.27 -14.07 -16.26
CA GLU A 402 -12.00 -14.96 -15.12
C GLU A 402 -12.39 -16.41 -15.43
N SER A 403 -13.55 -16.65 -16.05
CA SER A 403 -14.08 -17.99 -16.29
C SER A 403 -13.37 -18.73 -17.42
N GLU A 404 -13.10 -18.06 -18.54
CA GLU A 404 -12.59 -18.73 -19.74
C GLU A 404 -11.07 -18.91 -19.73
N TYR A 405 -10.34 -17.97 -19.13
CA TYR A 405 -8.87 -17.95 -19.23
C TYR A 405 -8.14 -18.34 -17.93
N GLN A 406 -8.87 -18.87 -16.94
CA GLN A 406 -8.33 -19.41 -15.69
C GLN A 406 -7.32 -18.48 -15.00
N LEU A 407 -7.60 -17.17 -14.99
CA LEU A 407 -6.74 -16.17 -14.33
C LEU A 407 -6.59 -16.42 -12.83
N LEU A 408 -7.52 -17.17 -12.26
CA LEU A 408 -7.48 -17.63 -10.89
C LEU A 408 -7.24 -19.15 -10.88
N PRO A 409 -6.04 -19.64 -10.54
CA PRO A 409 -5.81 -21.05 -10.25
C PRO A 409 -6.82 -21.58 -9.23
N GLU A 410 -7.33 -22.77 -9.53
CA GLU A 410 -8.13 -23.58 -8.62
C GLU A 410 -7.22 -24.10 -7.48
N GLY A 411 -7.12 -23.36 -6.36
CA GLY A 411 -6.31 -23.80 -5.23
C GLY A 411 -6.00 -22.76 -4.16
N ASP A 412 -5.42 -23.20 -3.04
CA ASP A 412 -4.91 -22.33 -1.99
C ASP A 412 -3.63 -21.63 -2.47
N TRP A 413 -3.74 -20.32 -2.68
CA TRP A 413 -2.66 -19.45 -3.16
C TRP A 413 -1.48 -19.33 -2.20
N SER A 414 -1.66 -19.68 -0.92
CA SER A 414 -0.63 -19.51 0.10
C SER A 414 0.63 -20.34 -0.16
N GLU A 415 0.51 -21.43 -0.91
CA GLU A 415 1.65 -22.30 -1.28
C GLU A 415 2.45 -21.78 -2.48
N TYR A 416 1.92 -20.84 -3.28
CA TYR A 416 2.54 -20.33 -4.52
C TYR A 416 3.11 -18.92 -4.40
N ASN A 417 3.55 -18.55 -3.20
CA ASN A 417 3.99 -17.20 -2.85
C ASN A 417 5.24 -16.70 -3.63
N ASP A 418 5.92 -17.58 -4.39
CA ASP A 418 7.10 -17.22 -5.18
C ASP A 418 6.80 -16.85 -6.65
N SER A 419 5.57 -17.08 -7.16
CA SER A 419 5.22 -16.76 -8.55
C SER A 419 4.70 -15.32 -8.72
N TYR A 420 5.48 -14.35 -8.27
CA TYR A 420 5.22 -12.91 -8.45
C TYR A 420 5.08 -12.49 -9.93
N TRP A 421 5.43 -13.35 -10.89
CA TRP A 421 5.40 -13.08 -12.32
C TRP A 421 4.29 -13.81 -13.08
N SER A 422 3.37 -14.46 -12.35
CA SER A 422 2.18 -15.05 -12.96
C SER A 422 1.19 -13.96 -13.36
N ILE A 423 0.48 -14.23 -14.46
CA ILE A 423 -0.61 -13.37 -14.93
C ILE A 423 -1.70 -13.26 -13.85
N GLY A 424 -1.96 -14.35 -13.10
CA GLY A 424 -2.91 -14.36 -12.00
C GLY A 424 -2.53 -13.44 -10.83
N ALA A 425 -1.26 -13.41 -10.42
CA ALA A 425 -0.80 -12.46 -9.40
C ALA A 425 -0.96 -11.01 -9.89
N THR A 426 -0.59 -10.73 -11.14
CA THR A 426 -0.77 -9.41 -11.76
C THR A 426 -2.25 -9.02 -11.80
N TYR A 427 -3.13 -9.94 -12.17
CA TYR A 427 -4.58 -9.74 -12.17
C TYR A 427 -5.09 -9.36 -10.78
N GLN A 428 -4.72 -10.12 -9.74
CA GLN A 428 -5.15 -9.85 -8.36
C GLN A 428 -4.69 -8.47 -7.87
N GLU A 429 -3.43 -8.11 -8.10
CA GLU A 429 -2.91 -6.79 -7.73
C GLU A 429 -3.66 -5.67 -8.43
N ARG A 430 -3.98 -5.84 -9.72
CA ARG A 430 -4.77 -4.87 -10.50
C ARG A 430 -6.20 -4.75 -9.98
N CYS A 431 -6.87 -5.86 -9.67
CA CYS A 431 -8.18 -5.83 -9.02
C CYS A 431 -8.15 -5.15 -7.65
N GLN A 432 -7.16 -5.45 -6.81
CA GLN A 432 -7.02 -4.79 -5.51
C GLN A 432 -6.79 -3.29 -5.65
N ARG A 433 -6.04 -2.85 -6.66
CA ARG A 433 -5.84 -1.43 -6.95
C ARG A 433 -7.15 -0.76 -7.37
N LEU A 434 -7.84 -1.33 -8.37
CA LEU A 434 -9.12 -0.82 -8.84
C LEU A 434 -10.17 -0.78 -7.72
N GLN A 435 -10.17 -1.74 -6.79
CA GLN A 435 -11.08 -1.72 -5.64
C GLN A 435 -10.84 -0.55 -4.67
N ARG A 436 -9.62 -0.01 -4.59
CA ARG A 436 -9.32 1.14 -3.73
C ARG A 436 -9.97 2.42 -4.27
N THR A 437 -10.00 2.59 -5.59
CA THR A 437 -10.61 3.75 -6.26
C THR A 437 -12.08 3.51 -6.62
N HIS A 438 -12.46 2.26 -6.86
CA HIS A 438 -13.81 1.80 -7.20
C HIS A 438 -14.24 0.66 -6.26
N PRO A 439 -14.71 0.95 -5.03
CA PRO A 439 -15.07 -0.06 -4.04
C PRO A 439 -16.14 -1.07 -4.49
N TRP A 440 -16.92 -0.72 -5.51
CA TRP A 440 -17.93 -1.57 -6.14
C TRP A 440 -17.35 -2.65 -7.06
N ALA A 441 -16.09 -2.53 -7.50
CA ALA A 441 -15.42 -3.45 -8.42
C ALA A 441 -14.77 -4.67 -7.72
N ARG A 442 -15.42 -5.26 -6.70
CA ARG A 442 -14.85 -6.41 -5.96
C ARG A 442 -14.68 -7.64 -6.87
N ALA A 443 -13.50 -8.25 -6.84
CA ALA A 443 -13.21 -9.52 -7.49
C ALA A 443 -13.92 -10.64 -6.73
N ASN A 444 -14.56 -11.58 -7.42
CA ASN A 444 -15.33 -12.66 -6.81
C ASN A 444 -16.41 -12.21 -5.84
N ALA A 445 -16.99 -11.01 -5.99
CA ALA A 445 -18.35 -10.85 -5.51
C ALA A 445 -19.18 -11.70 -6.47
N PRO A 446 -19.66 -12.91 -6.10
CA PRO A 446 -20.67 -13.56 -6.92
C PRO A 446 -21.78 -12.53 -7.18
N ASN A 447 -22.56 -12.73 -8.24
CA ASN A 447 -23.80 -11.98 -8.52
C ASN A 447 -24.84 -12.04 -7.37
N GLN A 448 -24.43 -12.26 -6.13
CA GLN A 448 -25.19 -12.12 -4.90
C GLN A 448 -25.67 -10.69 -4.60
N ALA A 449 -25.31 -9.69 -5.42
CA ALA A 449 -26.08 -8.45 -5.44
C ALA A 449 -27.49 -8.65 -6.06
N GLU A 450 -27.70 -9.74 -6.82
CA GLU A 450 -29.00 -10.22 -7.31
C GLU A 450 -29.45 -11.56 -6.69
N GLU A 451 -28.67 -12.17 -5.76
CA GLU A 451 -29.33 -12.96 -4.73
C GLU A 451 -30.19 -11.97 -3.96
N GLN A 452 -31.49 -12.07 -4.23
CA GLN A 452 -32.57 -11.58 -3.40
C GLN A 452 -32.04 -11.30 -2.00
N ILE A 453 -31.88 -10.02 -1.68
CA ILE A 453 -31.92 -9.58 -0.30
C ILE A 453 -33.26 -10.09 0.21
N GLU A 454 -33.28 -11.32 0.75
CA GLU A 454 -34.37 -11.75 1.59
C GLU A 454 -34.54 -10.63 2.60
N PRO A 455 -35.75 -10.09 2.76
CA PRO A 455 -35.92 -8.77 3.35
C PRO A 455 -35.68 -8.86 4.86
N ARG A 456 -34.42 -8.77 5.26
CA ARG A 456 -34.01 -8.41 6.61
C ARG A 456 -34.07 -6.89 6.81
N ASP A 457 -34.24 -6.15 5.71
CA ASP A 457 -34.39 -4.70 5.62
C ASP A 457 -35.83 -4.20 5.44
N THR A 458 -36.87 -5.05 5.36
CA THR A 458 -38.26 -4.55 5.34
C THR A 458 -38.58 -3.70 6.56
N ALA A 459 -38.12 -4.11 7.74
CA ALA A 459 -38.32 -3.32 8.96
C ALA A 459 -37.59 -1.96 8.92
N GLN A 460 -36.38 -1.90 8.34
CA GLN A 460 -35.64 -0.65 8.24
C GLN A 460 -36.20 0.26 7.13
N HIS A 461 -36.68 -0.33 6.03
CA HIS A 461 -37.32 0.40 4.94
C HIS A 461 -38.71 0.92 5.34
N GLU A 462 -39.49 0.13 6.08
CA GLU A 462 -40.75 0.57 6.70
C GLU A 462 -40.51 1.67 7.73
N LEU A 463 -39.47 1.57 8.55
CA LEU A 463 -39.08 2.62 9.50
C LEU A 463 -38.66 3.91 8.78
N ALA A 464 -37.83 3.81 7.73
CA ALA A 464 -37.41 4.96 6.95
C ALA A 464 -38.60 5.62 6.24
N THR A 465 -39.51 4.83 5.68
CA THR A 465 -40.73 5.32 5.01
C THR A 465 -41.66 6.01 6.02
N ALA A 466 -41.82 5.43 7.22
CA ALA A 466 -42.60 6.03 8.31
C ALA A 466 -41.99 7.36 8.79
N VAL A 467 -40.65 7.45 8.90
CA VAL A 467 -39.95 8.69 9.27
C VAL A 467 -40.14 9.76 8.19
N ILE A 468 -40.06 9.41 6.90
CA ILE A 468 -40.28 10.34 5.79
C ILE A 468 -41.72 10.88 5.80
N GLU A 469 -42.72 10.03 6.02
CA GLU A 469 -44.12 10.49 6.13
C GLU A 469 -44.34 11.36 7.37
N LEU A 470 -43.73 11.04 8.51
CA LEU A 470 -43.81 11.88 9.71
C LEU A 470 -43.19 13.27 9.48
N LEU A 471 -42.05 13.33 8.78
CA LEU A 471 -41.40 14.59 8.40
C LEU A 471 -42.28 15.42 7.49
N LYS A 472 -42.96 14.82 6.50
CA LYS A 472 -43.91 15.52 5.61
C LYS A 472 -45.06 16.14 6.41
N VAL A 473 -45.63 15.40 7.36
CA VAL A 473 -46.70 15.89 8.24
C VAL A 473 -46.22 17.07 9.08
N LEU A 474 -45.01 16.99 9.64
CA LEU A 474 -44.40 18.08 10.42
C LEU A 474 -44.14 19.33 9.57
N THR A 475 -43.61 19.19 8.35
CA THR A 475 -43.41 20.33 7.44
C THR A 475 -44.73 20.98 7.05
N ASN A 476 -45.77 20.20 6.75
CA ASN A 476 -47.10 20.73 6.44
C ASN A 476 -47.73 21.45 7.65
N GLY A 477 -47.51 20.92 8.87
CA GLY A 477 -47.94 21.55 10.11
C GLY A 477 -47.24 22.90 10.35
N LEU A 478 -45.94 22.99 10.07
CA LEU A 478 -45.17 24.23 10.20
C LEU A 478 -45.61 25.30 9.18
N GLU A 479 -45.95 24.91 7.96
CA GLU A 479 -46.49 25.85 6.97
C GLU A 479 -47.88 26.38 7.36
N SER A 480 -48.74 25.53 7.88
CA SER A 480 -50.04 25.95 8.43
C SER A 480 -49.86 26.94 9.59
N LEU A 481 -48.94 26.66 10.52
CA LEU A 481 -48.65 27.56 11.65
C LEU A 481 -48.15 28.94 11.17
N LYS A 482 -47.27 28.97 10.15
CA LYS A 482 -46.83 30.23 9.53
C LYS A 482 -48.01 31.02 8.97
N TRP A 483 -48.93 30.35 8.26
CA TRP A 483 -50.11 31.00 7.67
C TRP A 483 -51.04 31.58 8.74
N TRP A 484 -51.26 30.86 9.86
CA TRP A 484 -52.03 31.36 11.00
C TRP A 484 -51.37 32.56 11.68
N MET A 485 -50.04 32.55 11.87
CA MET A 485 -49.32 33.68 12.46
C MET A 485 -49.40 34.92 11.58
N VAL A 486 -49.21 34.77 10.26
CA VAL A 486 -49.32 35.89 9.31
C VAL A 486 -50.76 36.43 9.29
N SER A 487 -51.76 35.55 9.24
CA SER A 487 -53.17 35.97 9.23
C SER A 487 -53.58 36.65 10.55
N GLY A 488 -53.10 36.15 11.68
CA GLY A 488 -53.29 36.78 12.99
C GLY A 488 -52.64 38.15 13.08
N LEU A 489 -51.41 38.29 12.57
CA LEU A 489 -50.72 39.58 12.50
C LEU A 489 -51.49 40.59 11.63
N ILE A 490 -51.97 40.17 10.46
CA ILE A 490 -52.79 41.00 9.57
C ILE A 490 -54.09 41.43 10.28
N ALA A 491 -54.77 40.53 10.97
CA ALA A 491 -55.98 40.86 11.72
C ALA A 491 -55.71 41.90 12.83
N VAL A 492 -54.61 41.76 13.57
CA VAL A 492 -54.18 42.74 14.58
C VAL A 492 -53.89 44.10 13.96
N ILE A 493 -53.17 44.14 12.82
CA ILE A 493 -52.88 45.39 12.09
C ILE A 493 -54.17 46.05 11.62
N LEU A 494 -55.12 45.28 11.07
CA LEU A 494 -56.42 45.81 10.63
C LEU A 494 -57.26 46.36 11.80
N ILE A 495 -57.26 45.69 12.95
CA ILE A 495 -57.94 46.18 14.16
C ILE A 495 -57.32 47.48 14.67
N LEU A 496 -55.98 47.60 14.63
CA LEU A 496 -55.28 48.81 15.03
C LEU A 496 -55.56 49.98 14.06
N LEU A 497 -55.58 49.71 12.75
CA LEU A 497 -55.92 50.69 11.72
C LEU A 497 -57.39 51.13 11.74
N TRP A 498 -58.31 50.27 12.21
CA TRP A 498 -59.73 50.64 12.34
C TRP A 498 -60.01 51.48 13.59
N ARG A 499 -59.15 51.40 14.61
CA ARG A 499 -59.31 52.13 15.88
C ARG A 499 -58.60 53.49 15.94
N GLY A 500 -57.57 53.70 15.10
CA GLY A 500 -56.88 54.98 14.94
C GLY A 500 -57.56 55.82 13.86
#